data_AF-K1T7M5-F1
#
_entry.id   AF-K1T7M5-F1
#
_cell.length_a   1.000
_cell.length_b   1.000
_cell.length_c   1.000
_cell.angle_alpha   90.00
_cell.angle_beta   90.00
_cell.angle_gamma   90.00
#
_symmetry.space_group_name_H-M   'P 1'
#
loop_
_entity.id
_entity.type
_entity.pdbx_description
1 polymer ?
#
loop_
_entity_poly.entity_id
_entity_poly.type
_entity_poly.pdbx_seq_one_letter_code
_entity_poly.pdbx_strand_id
1 'polypeptide(L)'
;LDIRRCKPDSNGKATWVISHNDSLKNTMGVNVDISDSTYRELLKYSYTKGNNVDAYSNLKIATLDQVINLIKKYKSEGKKVNWQIELKSVSDSNYPNYFESELN
;
A
#
# COMPACT_ATOMS: atom_id res chain seq x y z
N LEU A 1 1.40 9.63 4.56
CA LEU A 1 1.15 8.22 4.22
C LEU A 1 0.62 8.21 2.81
N ASP A 2 1.43 7.78 1.87
CA ASP A 2 1.06 7.76 0.46
C ASP A 2 0.35 6.44 0.20
N ILE A 3 -0.86 6.52 -0.32
CA ILE A 3 -1.67 5.33 -0.58
C ILE A 3 -1.76 5.07 -2.08
N ARG A 4 -1.70 3.78 -2.43
CA ARG A 4 -1.89 3.27 -3.78
C ARG A 4 -2.92 2.16 -3.76
N ARG A 5 -3.69 2.07 -4.84
CA ARG A 5 -4.72 1.06 -5.01
C ARG A 5 -4.12 -0.15 -5.73
N CYS A 6 -4.36 -1.35 -5.21
CA CYS A 6 -4.08 -2.59 -5.94
C CYS A 6 -5.15 -2.86 -7.00
N LYS A 7 -4.87 -3.78 -7.92
CA LYS A 7 -5.94 -4.43 -8.70
C LYS A 7 -6.96 -5.08 -7.75
N PRO A 8 -8.27 -4.97 -8.01
CA PRO A 8 -9.28 -5.67 -7.24
C PRO A 8 -9.06 -7.18 -7.28
N ASP A 9 -9.35 -7.86 -6.18
CA ASP A 9 -9.35 -9.32 -6.16
C ASP A 9 -10.61 -9.89 -6.85
N SER A 10 -10.79 -11.21 -6.80
CA SER A 10 -11.94 -11.87 -7.43
C SER A 10 -13.31 -11.52 -6.83
N ASN A 11 -13.36 -10.90 -5.64
CA ASN A 11 -14.61 -10.41 -5.04
C ASN A 11 -14.91 -8.95 -5.42
N GLY A 12 -14.06 -8.33 -6.24
CA GLY A 12 -14.24 -6.97 -6.74
C GLY A 12 -13.70 -5.88 -5.81
N LYS A 13 -13.13 -6.23 -4.64
CA LYS A 13 -12.57 -5.23 -3.71
C LYS A 13 -11.09 -5.02 -3.95
N ALA A 14 -10.68 -3.75 -3.97
CA ALA A 14 -9.28 -3.38 -4.00
C ALA A 14 -8.70 -3.29 -2.59
N THR A 15 -7.46 -3.77 -2.43
CA THR A 15 -6.66 -3.47 -1.24
C THR A 15 -5.87 -2.20 -1.46
N TRP A 16 -5.89 -1.30 -0.48
CA TRP A 16 -5.06 -0.10 -0.47
C TRP A 16 -3.75 -0.37 0.25
N VAL A 17 -2.64 0.00 -0.37
CA VAL A 17 -1.28 -0.22 0.14
C VAL A 17 -0.52 1.08 0.32
N ILE A 18 0.48 1.07 1.19
CA ILE A 18 1.34 2.22 1.43
C ILE A 18 2.52 2.19 0.46
N SER A 19 2.57 3.16 -0.46
CA SER A 19 3.69 3.33 -1.39
C SER A 19 3.73 4.73 -1.97
N HIS A 20 4.93 5.32 -1.99
CA HIS A 20 5.17 6.56 -2.72
C HIS A 20 5.14 6.34 -4.24
N ASN A 21 5.69 5.22 -4.73
CA ASN A 21 5.84 4.96 -6.17
C ASN A 21 4.64 4.18 -6.73
N ASP A 22 4.39 4.33 -8.03
CA ASP A 22 3.37 3.57 -8.78
C ASP A 22 3.75 2.08 -8.92
N SER A 23 5.05 1.79 -8.90
CA SER A 23 5.61 0.46 -9.12
C SER A 23 6.61 0.05 -8.05
N LEU A 24 6.89 -1.25 -7.99
CA LEU A 24 7.82 -1.86 -7.03
C LEU A 24 9.30 -1.70 -7.43
N LYS A 25 9.60 -1.07 -8.57
CA LYS A 25 10.95 -1.02 -9.18
C LYS A 25 12.01 -0.42 -8.25
N ASN A 26 11.66 0.67 -7.58
CA ASN A 26 12.59 1.44 -6.77
C ASN A 26 12.78 0.89 -5.35
N THR A 27 11.85 0.06 -4.86
CA THR A 27 11.83 -0.44 -3.47
C THR A 27 12.10 -1.93 -3.37
N MET A 28 11.68 -2.71 -4.37
CA MET A 28 11.78 -4.18 -4.42
C MET A 28 12.50 -4.70 -5.66
N GLY A 29 12.98 -3.81 -6.55
CA GLY A 29 13.81 -4.18 -7.69
C GLY A 29 13.09 -4.85 -8.86
N VAL A 30 11.75 -4.94 -8.83
CA VAL A 30 10.95 -5.59 -9.88
C VAL A 30 10.07 -4.58 -10.62
N ASN A 31 9.94 -4.73 -11.95
CA ASN A 31 9.11 -3.86 -12.77
C ASN A 31 7.64 -4.33 -12.74
N VAL A 32 7.00 -4.13 -11.59
CA VAL A 32 5.60 -4.52 -11.34
C VAL A 32 4.85 -3.29 -10.86
N ASP A 33 3.79 -2.94 -11.59
CA ASP A 33 2.89 -1.85 -11.23
C ASP A 33 1.89 -2.32 -10.18
N ILE A 34 1.64 -1.44 -9.19
CA ILE A 34 0.76 -1.76 -8.05
C ILE A 34 -0.69 -1.86 -8.52
N SER A 35 -1.14 -0.99 -9.42
CA SER A 35 -2.51 -0.96 -9.95
C SER A 35 -2.89 -2.20 -10.75
N ASP A 36 -1.90 -2.91 -11.30
CA ASP A 36 -2.10 -4.08 -12.15
C ASP A 36 -2.01 -5.41 -11.39
N SER A 37 -1.66 -5.35 -10.10
CA SER A 37 -1.42 -6.51 -9.25
C SER A 37 -2.40 -6.56 -8.08
N THR A 38 -2.93 -7.74 -7.78
CA THR A 38 -3.67 -7.97 -6.53
C THR A 38 -2.70 -7.91 -5.35
N TYR A 39 -3.20 -7.59 -4.14
CA TYR A 39 -2.34 -7.56 -2.95
C TYR A 39 -1.60 -8.89 -2.72
N ARG A 40 -2.27 -10.02 -2.95
CA ARG A 40 -1.68 -11.37 -2.83
C ARG A 40 -0.50 -11.57 -3.79
N GLU A 41 -0.55 -11.00 -4.98
CA GLU A 41 0.57 -11.05 -5.92
C GLU A 41 1.74 -10.19 -5.46
N LEU A 42 1.46 -8.99 -4.91
CA LEU A 42 2.47 -8.10 -4.36
C LEU A 42 3.22 -8.71 -3.17
N LEU A 43 2.55 -9.53 -2.35
CA LEU A 43 3.17 -10.21 -1.20
C LEU A 43 4.31 -11.17 -1.56
N LYS A 44 4.44 -11.58 -2.83
CA LYS A 44 5.56 -12.39 -3.32
C LYS A 44 6.88 -11.62 -3.26
N TYR A 45 6.84 -10.30 -3.36
CA TYR A 45 8.02 -9.44 -3.39
C TYR A 45 8.36 -8.93 -1.99
N SER A 46 9.65 -8.72 -1.74
CA SER A 46 10.16 -8.15 -0.49
C SER A 46 10.89 -6.87 -0.80
N TYR A 47 10.94 -5.95 0.16
CA TYR A 47 11.84 -4.80 0.06
C TYR A 47 13.29 -5.29 -0.05
N THR A 48 14.01 -4.71 -1.00
CA THR A 48 15.44 -4.96 -1.22
C THR A 48 16.26 -3.67 -1.17
N LYS A 49 15.58 -2.52 -1.01
CA LYS A 49 16.17 -1.18 -0.98
C LYS A 49 15.53 -0.36 0.12
N GLY A 50 16.34 0.43 0.81
CA GLY A 50 15.92 1.31 1.90
C GLY A 50 16.91 1.30 3.05
N ASN A 51 16.80 2.27 3.95
CA ASN A 51 17.66 2.34 5.13
C ASN A 51 17.43 1.13 6.02
N ASN A 52 18.51 0.42 6.36
CA ASN A 52 18.51 -0.76 7.23
C ASN A 52 17.61 -1.92 6.74
N VAL A 53 17.37 -2.04 5.42
CA VAL A 53 16.52 -3.12 4.88
C VAL A 53 17.02 -4.52 5.26
N ASP A 54 18.34 -4.68 5.38
CA ASP A 54 18.98 -5.95 5.75
C ASP A 54 18.62 -6.41 7.19
N ALA A 55 18.18 -5.49 8.06
CA ALA A 55 17.72 -5.84 9.40
C ALA A 55 16.31 -6.45 9.43
N TYR A 56 15.57 -6.37 8.32
CA TYR A 56 14.17 -6.81 8.23
C TYR A 56 14.01 -7.86 7.13
N SER A 57 14.34 -9.11 7.46
CA SER A 57 14.13 -10.23 6.56
C SER A 57 12.66 -10.33 6.14
N ASN A 58 12.39 -10.46 4.85
CA ASN A 58 11.04 -10.64 4.29
C ASN A 58 10.08 -9.45 4.53
N LEU A 59 10.60 -8.22 4.63
CA LEU A 59 9.77 -7.02 4.76
C LEU A 59 8.83 -6.88 3.54
N LYS A 60 7.52 -6.80 3.79
CA LYS A 60 6.46 -6.70 2.78
C LYS A 60 5.83 -5.32 2.73
N ILE A 61 5.17 -5.02 1.62
CA ILE A 61 4.33 -3.83 1.51
C ILE A 61 3.14 -3.91 2.47
N ALA A 62 2.94 -2.85 3.24
CA ALA A 62 1.87 -2.75 4.23
C ALA A 62 0.57 -2.26 3.59
N THR A 63 -0.57 -2.73 4.10
CA THR A 63 -1.88 -2.18 3.75
C THR A 63 -2.20 -0.93 4.56
N LEU A 64 -3.10 -0.10 4.04
CA LEU A 64 -3.65 1.03 4.79
C LEU A 64 -4.31 0.57 6.10
N ASP A 65 -5.07 -0.53 6.08
CA ASP A 65 -5.72 -1.09 7.26
C ASP A 65 -4.73 -1.54 8.33
N GLN A 66 -3.62 -2.18 7.94
CA GLN A 66 -2.56 -2.56 8.87
C GLN A 66 -1.98 -1.32 9.57
N VAL A 67 -1.76 -0.23 8.84
CA VAL A 67 -1.27 1.03 9.42
C VAL A 67 -2.32 1.69 10.32
N ILE A 68 -3.59 1.74 9.90
CA ILE A 68 -4.69 2.26 10.73
C ILE A 68 -4.80 1.46 12.04
N ASN A 69 -4.74 0.13 11.97
CA ASN A 69 -4.80 -0.72 13.15
C ASN A 69 -3.60 -0.50 14.09
N LEU A 70 -2.40 -0.28 13.55
CA LEU A 70 -1.22 0.08 14.33
C LEU A 70 -1.38 1.44 15.02
N ILE A 71 -1.90 2.44 14.32
CA ILE A 71 -2.19 3.77 14.88
C ILE A 71 -3.22 3.66 16.02
N LYS A 72 -4.31 2.90 15.81
CA LYS A 72 -5.34 2.66 16.85
C LYS A 72 -4.74 1.97 18.07
N LYS A 73 -3.93 0.93 17.88
CA LYS A 73 -3.21 0.24 18.96
C LYS A 73 -2.38 1.21 19.78
N TYR A 74 -1.52 2.00 19.14
CA TYR A 74 -0.66 2.95 19.86
C TYR A 74 -1.44 4.04 20.58
N LYS A 75 -2.55 4.54 20.01
CA LYS A 75 -3.44 5.46 20.72
C LYS A 75 -4.05 4.80 21.97
N SER A 76 -4.47 3.54 21.89
CA SER A 76 -5.02 2.82 23.05
C SER A 76 -3.98 2.57 24.15
N GLU A 77 -2.70 2.46 23.78
CA GLU A 77 -1.56 2.37 24.71
C GLU A 77 -1.15 3.74 25.30
N GLY A 78 -1.93 4.80 25.06
CA GLY A 78 -1.64 6.15 25.55
C GLY A 78 -0.53 6.88 24.81
N LYS A 79 -0.04 6.35 23.68
CA LYS A 79 1.01 6.99 22.88
C LYS A 79 0.43 8.14 22.06
N LYS A 80 1.14 9.27 22.05
CA LYS A 80 0.83 10.39 21.17
C LYS A 80 1.27 10.05 19.75
N VAL A 81 0.31 9.80 18.86
CA VAL A 81 0.55 9.50 17.44
C VAL A 81 -0.08 10.57 16.58
N ASN A 82 0.76 11.33 15.88
CA ASN A 82 0.36 12.21 14.78
C ASN A 82 0.53 11.47 13.47
N TRP A 83 -0.44 11.58 12.57
CA TRP A 83 -0.41 10.93 11.26
C TRP A 83 -1.09 11.82 10.22
N GLN A 84 -0.67 11.67 8.97
CA GLN A 84 -1.21 12.39 7.82
C GLN A 84 -1.29 11.43 6.64
N ILE A 85 -2.40 11.46 5.92
CA ILE A 85 -2.57 10.74 4.65
C ILE A 85 -2.33 11.72 3.50
N GLU A 86 -1.52 11.30 2.54
CA GLU A 86 -1.34 11.98 1.26
C GLU A 86 -2.05 11.15 0.19
N LEU A 87 -2.99 11.77 -0.51
CA LEU A 87 -3.68 11.17 -1.64
C LEU A 87 -2.88 11.48 -2.89
N LYS A 88 -2.27 10.46 -3.50
CA LYS A 88 -1.55 10.60 -4.77
C LYS A 88 -2.53 10.41 -5.92
N SER A 89 -2.38 11.21 -6.97
CA SER A 89 -3.08 10.95 -8.23
C SER A 89 -2.69 9.58 -8.75
N VAL A 90 -3.65 8.84 -9.27
CA VAL A 90 -3.39 7.58 -9.95
C VAL A 90 -3.06 7.85 -11.41
N SER A 91 -2.00 7.22 -11.92
CA SER A 91 -1.72 7.05 -13.35
C SER A 91 -2.53 5.88 -13.95
N ASP A 92 -3.43 5.30 -13.15
CA ASP A 92 -4.24 4.13 -13.47
C ASP A 92 -5.38 4.48 -14.43
N SER A 93 -5.15 4.24 -15.71
CA SER A 93 -6.15 4.42 -16.76
C SER A 93 -7.25 3.35 -16.76
N ASN A 94 -7.06 2.23 -16.04
CA ASN A 94 -8.01 1.12 -16.05
C ASN A 94 -9.19 1.36 -15.09
N TYR A 95 -9.04 2.24 -14.09
CA TYR A 95 -10.06 2.51 -13.08
C TYR A 95 -10.20 4.01 -12.71
N PRO A 96 -10.58 4.88 -13.67
CA PRO A 96 -10.57 6.34 -13.49
C PRO A 96 -11.51 6.86 -12.39
N ASN A 97 -12.64 6.18 -12.12
CA ASN A 97 -13.68 6.64 -11.18
C ASN A 97 -13.89 5.66 -10.00
N TYR A 98 -12.86 4.92 -9.59
CA TYR A 98 -13.01 3.86 -8.59
C TYR A 98 -13.68 4.33 -7.28
N PHE A 99 -13.33 5.52 -6.77
CA PHE A 99 -13.95 6.02 -5.55
C PHE A 99 -15.46 6.25 -5.68
N GLU A 100 -15.94 6.66 -6.86
CA GLU A 100 -17.38 6.81 -7.08
C GLU A 100 -18.11 5.47 -6.98
N SER A 101 -17.49 4.38 -7.45
CA SER A 101 -18.09 3.05 -7.36
C SER A 101 -18.11 2.46 -5.94
N GLU A 102 -17.26 2.93 -5.04
CA GLU A 102 -17.19 2.48 -3.63
C GLU A 102 -18.08 3.33 -2.68
N LEU A 103 -18.60 4.46 -3.16
CA LEU A 103 -19.45 5.37 -2.39
C LEU A 103 -20.95 5.16 -2.61
N ASN A 104 -21.33 4.35 -3.60
CA ASN A 104 -22.72 4.01 -3.95
C ASN A 104 -23.08 2.61 -3.43
#